data_AF-A0A8X9A925-F1
#
_entry.id   AF-A0A8X9A925-F1
#
_cell.length_a   1.000
_cell.length_b   1.000
_cell.length_c   1.000
_cell.angle_alpha   90.00
_cell.angle_beta   90.00
_cell.angle_gamma   90.00
#
_symmetry.space_group_name_H-M   'P 1'
#
loop_
_entity.id
_entity.type
_entity.pdbx_description
1 polymer ?
#
loop_
_entity_poly.entity_id
_entity_poly.type
_entity_poly.pdbx_seq_one_letter_code
_entity_poly.pdbx_strand_id
1 'polypeptide(L)'
;MGASSEPDLRDAVEYADLLVAAAKTGKIINIKKVQFCAPSRGTMFGYHDLIVDPRNFEWLREANCPVVGDITHSLQQPAGRKLEGGGVASGGRRELIPCIARTAVDVGVDRIFMEVHDEPLKAPVDGPTQWPLRHLEELLEELIAIARVSKGKKQYEIDLTPFQP
;
A
#
# COMPACT_ATOMS: atom_id res chain seq x y z
N MET A 1 47.15 10.09 14.42
CA MET A 1 46.30 10.77 13.42
C MET A 1 45.43 9.70 12.76
N GLY A 2 44.25 9.44 13.34
CA GLY A 2 43.24 8.60 12.72
C GLY A 2 41.99 9.44 12.66
N ALA A 3 41.65 9.93 11.48
CA ALA A 3 40.48 10.76 11.28
C ALA A 3 39.24 9.99 11.73
N SER A 4 38.55 10.54 12.73
CA SER A 4 37.14 10.28 12.97
C SER A 4 36.41 10.69 11.69
N SER A 5 36.04 9.72 10.86
CA SER A 5 35.12 9.94 9.76
C SER A 5 33.81 10.41 10.37
N GLU A 6 33.42 11.65 10.05
CA GLU A 6 32.07 12.15 10.30
C GLU A 6 31.05 11.11 9.82
N PRO A 7 29.99 10.84 10.59
CA PRO A 7 28.92 9.97 10.12
C PRO A 7 28.36 10.59 8.85
N ASP A 8 28.41 9.80 7.78
CA ASP A 8 27.78 10.13 6.51
C ASP A 8 26.33 10.51 6.82
N LEU A 9 25.78 11.54 6.19
CA LEU A 9 24.38 11.97 6.35
C LEU A 9 23.36 10.91 5.87
N ARG A 10 23.83 9.68 5.66
CA ARG A 10 23.12 8.42 5.42
C ARG A 10 22.90 7.61 6.71
N ASP A 11 23.56 7.94 7.81
CA ASP A 11 23.44 7.27 9.12
C ASP A 11 22.38 7.91 10.03
N ALA A 12 21.29 8.39 9.44
CA ALA A 12 20.04 8.46 10.20
C ALA A 12 19.66 7.01 10.53
N VAL A 13 19.33 6.72 11.79
CA VAL A 13 18.75 5.43 12.18
C VAL A 13 17.50 5.21 11.34
N GLU A 14 17.69 4.52 10.22
CA GLU A 14 16.67 4.26 9.22
C GLU A 14 15.71 3.24 9.79
N TYR A 15 14.51 3.27 9.22
CA TYR A 15 13.54 2.19 9.23
C TYR A 15 14.21 0.77 9.33
N ALA A 16 15.31 0.51 8.62
CA ALA A 16 16.06 -0.76 8.62
C ALA A 16 16.22 -1.51 9.97
N ASP A 17 16.48 -0.84 11.10
CA ASP A 17 16.78 -1.54 12.37
C ASP A 17 15.56 -2.23 13.02
N LEU A 18 14.35 -1.77 12.70
CA LEU A 18 13.10 -2.33 13.25
C LEU A 18 12.64 -3.58 12.49
N LEU A 19 12.94 -3.67 11.18
CA LEU A 19 12.72 -4.86 10.35
C LEU A 19 13.65 -6.01 10.77
N VAL A 20 14.89 -5.69 11.11
CA VAL A 20 15.86 -6.67 11.61
C VAL A 20 15.42 -7.26 12.97
N ALA A 21 14.76 -6.47 13.82
CA ALA A 21 14.18 -6.94 15.08
C ALA A 21 12.92 -7.81 14.88
N ALA A 22 12.08 -7.51 13.88
CA ALA A 22 10.89 -8.29 13.50
C ALA A 22 11.25 -9.66 12.91
N ALA A 23 12.30 -9.70 12.07
CA ALA A 23 12.86 -10.91 11.47
C ALA A 23 13.37 -11.93 12.50
N LYS A 24 13.71 -11.51 13.73
CA LYS A 24 14.23 -12.41 14.78
C LYS A 24 13.14 -13.13 15.59
N THR A 25 11.86 -12.77 15.42
CA THR A 25 10.76 -13.26 16.28
C THR A 25 10.13 -14.58 15.85
N GLY A 26 10.34 -15.00 14.60
CA GLY A 26 9.80 -16.26 14.05
C GLY A 26 8.27 -16.38 14.03
N LYS A 27 7.53 -15.28 14.28
CA LYS A 27 6.06 -15.21 14.30
C LYS A 27 5.56 -14.29 13.19
N ILE A 28 4.31 -14.48 12.80
CA ILE A 28 3.63 -13.58 11.86
C ILE A 28 3.24 -12.30 12.62
N ILE A 29 3.94 -11.20 12.36
CA ILE A 29 3.69 -9.89 12.98
C ILE A 29 2.69 -9.11 12.12
N ASN A 30 1.71 -8.44 12.74
CA ASN A 30 0.81 -7.48 12.09
C ASN A 30 1.06 -6.08 12.67
N ILE A 31 1.63 -5.18 11.86
CA ILE A 31 2.05 -3.84 12.29
C ILE A 31 0.99 -2.81 11.89
N LYS A 32 0.17 -2.37 12.85
CA LYS A 32 -0.75 -1.24 12.73
C LYS A 32 -0.01 0.03 13.18
N LYS A 33 0.41 0.88 12.23
CA LYS A 33 1.18 2.14 12.42
C LYS A 33 2.69 2.01 12.72
N VAL A 34 3.40 1.20 11.94
CA VAL A 34 4.70 1.63 11.39
C VAL A 34 4.74 1.22 9.93
N GLN A 35 4.94 2.22 9.08
CA GLN A 35 5.12 2.17 7.63
C GLN A 35 6.41 1.41 7.29
N PHE A 36 6.40 0.08 7.46
CA PHE A 36 7.52 -0.81 7.17
C PHE A 36 7.36 -1.65 5.91
N CYS A 37 6.42 -1.25 5.05
CA CYS A 37 6.34 -1.58 3.64
C CYS A 37 5.66 -0.41 2.92
N ALA A 38 6.31 0.76 2.88
CA ALA A 38 6.02 1.66 1.77
C ALA A 38 6.77 1.05 0.58
N PRO A 39 6.06 0.47 -0.40
CA PRO A 39 5.20 1.29 -1.23
C PRO A 39 3.85 0.61 -1.53
N SER A 40 2.76 1.17 -1.02
CA SER A 40 1.47 1.22 -1.74
C SER A 40 0.36 1.93 -0.97
N ARG A 41 0.62 2.68 0.11
CA ARG A 41 -0.29 3.81 0.47
C ARG A 41 -0.20 4.97 -0.55
N GLY A 42 0.20 4.64 -1.78
CA GLY A 42 0.66 5.52 -2.83
C GLY A 42 1.98 6.24 -2.51
N THR A 43 2.71 6.57 -3.57
CA THR A 43 3.88 7.44 -3.55
C THR A 43 3.42 8.86 -3.79
N MET A 44 4.01 9.85 -3.13
CA MET A 44 3.69 11.26 -3.40
C MET A 44 3.89 11.56 -4.89
N PHE A 45 2.83 12.05 -5.53
CA PHE A 45 2.85 12.43 -6.94
C PHE A 45 2.53 13.91 -7.05
N GLY A 46 3.57 14.74 -6.90
CA GLY A 46 3.40 16.17 -6.73
C GLY A 46 2.78 16.52 -5.39
N TYR A 47 2.05 17.64 -5.34
CA TYR A 47 1.41 18.11 -4.12
C TYR A 47 0.01 17.52 -3.97
N HIS A 48 -0.30 17.05 -2.75
CA HIS A 48 -1.64 16.63 -2.32
C HIS A 48 -2.22 15.37 -3.00
N ASP A 49 -1.41 14.58 -3.72
CA ASP A 49 -1.89 13.33 -4.31
C ASP A 49 -0.88 12.18 -4.15
N LEU A 50 -1.42 10.96 -4.25
CA LEU A 50 -0.70 9.71 -4.06
C LEU A 50 -0.94 8.80 -5.28
N ILE A 51 0.11 8.13 -5.77
CA ILE A 51 0.03 7.15 -6.86
C ILE A 51 0.42 5.76 -6.39
N VAL A 52 -0.41 4.77 -6.65
CA VAL A 52 -0.04 3.36 -6.44
C VAL A 52 0.68 2.85 -7.68
N ASP A 53 1.97 2.57 -7.53
CA ASP A 53 2.74 1.88 -8.57
C ASP A 53 2.73 0.37 -8.29
N PRO A 54 2.06 -0.45 -9.12
CA PRO A 54 1.91 -1.89 -8.89
C PRO A 54 3.24 -2.66 -9.00
N ARG A 55 4.27 -2.11 -9.65
CA ARG A 55 5.60 -2.75 -9.75
C ARG A 55 6.22 -2.97 -8.37
N ASN A 56 5.87 -2.11 -7.42
CA ASN A 56 6.32 -2.21 -6.04
C ASN A 56 5.88 -3.50 -5.35
N PHE A 57 4.74 -4.07 -5.73
CA PHE A 57 4.30 -5.35 -5.19
C PHE A 57 5.23 -6.48 -5.63
N GLU A 58 5.76 -6.43 -6.86
CA GLU A 58 6.74 -7.41 -7.33
C GLU A 58 8.07 -7.28 -6.59
N TRP A 59 8.61 -6.06 -6.48
CA TRP A 59 9.88 -5.84 -5.77
C TRP A 59 9.80 -6.19 -4.29
N LEU A 60 8.67 -5.92 -3.62
CA LEU A 60 8.48 -6.29 -2.21
C LEU A 60 8.49 -7.80 -1.99
N ARG A 61 8.12 -8.62 -2.99
CA ARG A 61 8.19 -10.09 -2.86
C ARG A 61 9.61 -10.61 -2.76
N GLU A 62 10.60 -9.89 -3.26
CA GLU A 62 12.02 -10.26 -3.14
C GLU A 62 12.45 -10.35 -1.67
N ALA A 63 11.80 -9.61 -0.78
CA ALA A 63 12.02 -9.68 0.66
C ALA A 63 11.49 -10.98 1.31
N ASN A 64 10.87 -11.88 0.54
CA ASN A 64 10.32 -13.16 0.99
C ASN A 64 9.35 -13.02 2.18
N CYS A 65 8.58 -11.94 2.19
CA CYS A 65 7.58 -11.62 3.19
C CYS A 65 6.20 -11.44 2.53
N PRO A 66 5.09 -11.70 3.26
CA PRO A 66 3.75 -11.45 2.72
C PRO A 66 3.55 -9.98 2.37
N VAL A 67 3.06 -9.72 1.15
CA VAL A 67 2.77 -8.38 0.66
C VAL A 67 1.31 -8.03 0.95
N VAL A 68 1.08 -6.87 1.58
CA VAL A 68 -0.25 -6.35 1.89
C VAL A 68 -0.51 -5.06 1.14
N GLY A 69 -1.57 -5.03 0.33
CA GLY A 69 -2.03 -3.80 -0.33
C GLY A 69 -2.97 -3.00 0.56
N ASP A 70 -2.59 -1.78 0.94
CA ASP A 70 -3.42 -0.89 1.76
C ASP A 70 -4.31 0.01 0.90
N ILE A 71 -5.51 -0.48 0.60
CA ILE A 71 -6.40 0.11 -0.41
C ILE A 71 -6.93 1.47 0.00
N THR A 72 -7.27 1.67 1.28
CA THR A 72 -7.89 2.92 1.72
C THR A 72 -6.90 4.06 1.77
N HIS A 73 -5.71 3.83 2.31
CA HIS A 73 -4.74 4.90 2.44
C HIS A 73 -4.01 5.21 1.12
N SER A 74 -3.97 4.26 0.17
CA SER A 74 -3.57 4.52 -1.22
C SER A 74 -4.28 5.71 -1.87
N LEU A 75 -5.50 6.00 -1.40
CA LEU A 75 -6.42 6.95 -2.01
C LEU A 75 -6.60 8.20 -1.16
N GLN A 76 -5.78 8.39 -0.12
CA GLN A 76 -5.75 9.64 0.62
C GLN A 76 -5.24 10.77 -0.27
N GLN A 77 -5.82 11.95 -0.08
CA GLN A 77 -5.28 13.20 -0.61
C GLN A 77 -4.74 14.01 0.57
N PRO A 78 -3.43 13.97 0.83
CA PRO A 78 -2.84 14.66 1.98
C PRO A 78 -3.16 16.16 1.94
N ALA A 79 -3.72 16.70 3.03
CA ALA A 79 -4.20 18.09 3.10
C ALA A 79 -5.21 18.48 1.98
N GLY A 80 -5.96 17.50 1.47
CA GLY A 80 -6.93 17.68 0.37
C GLY A 80 -8.22 18.42 0.74
N ARG A 81 -8.48 18.68 2.03
CA ARG A 81 -9.68 19.42 2.48
C ARG A 81 -9.28 20.61 3.35
N LYS A 82 -9.81 21.80 3.03
CA LYS A 82 -9.76 22.95 3.93
C LYS A 82 -10.85 22.85 4.99
N LEU A 83 -10.50 23.09 6.24
CA LEU A 83 -11.42 23.15 7.37
C LEU A 83 -11.88 24.59 7.59
N GLU A 84 -13.12 24.76 8.05
CA GLU A 84 -13.56 26.06 8.58
C GLU A 84 -12.67 26.43 9.77
N GLY A 85 -12.09 27.63 9.74
CA GLY A 85 -11.09 28.08 10.72
C GLY A 85 -9.62 27.98 10.27
N GLY A 86 -9.35 27.62 9.01
CA GLY A 86 -8.01 27.73 8.41
C GLY A 86 -7.10 26.50 8.56
N GLY A 87 -7.60 25.41 9.14
CA GLY A 87 -6.91 24.12 9.17
C GLY A 87 -7.03 23.33 7.87
N VAL A 88 -6.27 22.24 7.76
CA VAL A 88 -6.38 21.27 6.65
C VAL A 88 -6.60 19.86 7.20
N ALA A 89 -7.43 19.09 6.50
CA ALA A 89 -7.66 17.67 6.75
C ALA A 89 -7.33 16.87 5.49
N SER A 90 -7.03 15.59 5.65
CA SER A 90 -6.88 14.67 4.53
C SER A 90 -8.20 14.50 3.80
N GLY A 91 -8.16 14.65 2.48
CA GLY A 91 -9.23 14.23 1.58
C GLY A 91 -9.04 12.78 1.16
N GLY A 92 -9.79 12.34 0.15
CA GLY A 92 -9.61 11.02 -0.42
C GLY A 92 -10.57 10.69 -1.54
N ARG A 93 -10.21 9.65 -2.30
CA ARG A 93 -10.90 9.20 -3.51
C ARG A 93 -11.53 7.81 -3.32
N ARG A 94 -12.45 7.67 -2.37
CA ARG A 94 -13.12 6.39 -2.05
C ARG A 94 -13.69 5.67 -3.27
N GLU A 95 -14.20 6.42 -4.25
CA GLU A 95 -14.75 5.90 -5.49
C GLU A 95 -13.75 5.06 -6.30
N LEU A 96 -12.45 5.23 -6.07
CA LEU A 96 -11.39 4.47 -6.70
C LEU A 96 -10.96 3.22 -5.89
N ILE A 97 -11.55 2.96 -4.72
CA ILE A 97 -11.26 1.76 -3.91
C ILE A 97 -11.41 0.47 -4.74
N PRO A 98 -12.50 0.26 -5.51
CA PRO A 98 -12.61 -0.92 -6.35
C PRO A 98 -11.49 -1.01 -7.39
N CYS A 99 -11.06 0.12 -7.96
CA CYS A 99 -9.97 0.14 -8.93
C CYS A 99 -8.65 -0.33 -8.30
N ILE A 100 -8.25 0.25 -7.17
CA ILE A 100 -6.99 -0.09 -6.50
C ILE A 100 -7.04 -1.50 -5.90
N ALA A 101 -8.18 -1.92 -5.34
CA ALA A 101 -8.36 -3.27 -4.82
C ALA A 101 -8.22 -4.33 -5.91
N ARG A 102 -8.86 -4.12 -7.07
CA ARG A 102 -8.74 -5.01 -8.22
C ARG A 102 -7.29 -5.10 -8.70
N THR A 103 -6.61 -3.97 -8.85
CA THR A 103 -5.19 -3.95 -9.26
C THR A 103 -4.32 -4.73 -8.28
N ALA A 104 -4.47 -4.51 -6.97
CA ALA A 104 -3.67 -5.21 -5.96
C ALA A 104 -3.91 -6.72 -6.01
N VAL A 105 -5.18 -7.14 -6.10
CA VAL A 105 -5.55 -8.57 -6.17
C VAL A 105 -5.11 -9.22 -7.48
N ASP A 106 -5.23 -8.52 -8.61
CA ASP A 106 -4.81 -9.02 -9.92
C ASP A 106 -3.29 -9.21 -10.00
N VAL A 107 -2.51 -8.24 -9.50
CA VAL A 107 -1.05 -8.37 -9.32
C VAL A 107 -0.70 -9.49 -8.33
N GLY A 108 -1.65 -9.86 -7.46
CA GLY A 108 -1.56 -11.05 -6.61
C GLY A 108 -1.00 -10.78 -5.22
N VAL A 109 -1.26 -9.63 -4.60
CA VAL A 109 -0.88 -9.39 -3.19
C VAL A 109 -1.38 -10.53 -2.29
N ASP A 110 -0.69 -10.81 -1.18
CA ASP A 110 -1.08 -11.88 -0.25
C ASP A 110 -2.31 -11.51 0.55
N ARG A 111 -2.47 -10.23 0.88
CA ARG A 111 -3.60 -9.69 1.63
C ARG A 111 -3.93 -8.27 1.18
N ILE A 112 -5.15 -7.85 1.44
CA ILE A 112 -5.54 -6.45 1.37
C ILE A 112 -5.86 -5.93 2.76
N PHE A 113 -5.64 -4.64 2.96
CA PHE A 113 -6.14 -3.88 4.08
C PHE A 113 -7.15 -2.85 3.56
N MET A 114 -8.30 -2.75 4.22
CA MET A 114 -9.34 -1.80 3.86
C MET A 114 -10.10 -1.36 5.11
N GLU A 115 -10.24 -0.06 5.31
CA GLU A 115 -11.13 0.52 6.32
C GLU A 115 -12.56 0.65 5.81
N VAL A 116 -13.51 0.36 6.70
CA VAL A 116 -14.94 0.34 6.40
C VAL A 116 -15.71 1.06 7.50
N HIS A 117 -16.85 1.66 7.15
CA HIS A 117 -17.70 2.36 8.09
C HIS A 117 -19.16 2.32 7.64
N ASP A 118 -20.11 2.27 8.58
CA ASP A 118 -21.55 2.29 8.28
C ASP A 118 -21.96 3.60 7.59
N GLU A 119 -21.50 4.71 8.16
CA GLU A 119 -21.71 6.08 7.66
C GLU A 119 -20.38 6.82 7.39
N PRO A 120 -19.66 6.55 6.27
CA PRO A 120 -18.32 7.13 6.05
C PRO A 120 -18.26 8.66 6.09
N LEU A 121 -19.37 9.35 5.77
CA LEU A 121 -19.46 10.81 5.84
C LEU A 121 -19.42 11.36 7.28
N LYS A 122 -19.73 10.53 8.28
CA LYS A 122 -19.69 10.87 9.71
C LYS A 122 -18.47 10.28 10.42
N ALA A 123 -17.60 9.56 9.71
CA ALA A 123 -16.43 8.96 10.31
C ALA A 123 -15.50 10.06 10.88
N PRO A 124 -15.02 9.93 12.12
CA PRO A 124 -14.23 10.97 12.79
C PRO A 124 -12.83 11.12 12.20
N VAL A 125 -12.32 10.08 11.55
CA VAL A 125 -10.98 10.01 10.94
C VAL A 125 -11.11 9.25 9.62
N ASP A 126 -10.43 9.72 8.58
CA ASP A 126 -10.32 9.05 7.26
C ASP A 126 -11.65 8.71 6.55
N GLY A 127 -12.76 9.34 6.93
CA GLY A 127 -14.06 9.18 6.26
C GLY A 127 -14.06 9.33 4.72
N PRO A 128 -13.24 10.23 4.13
CA PRO A 128 -13.09 10.32 2.68
C PRO A 128 -12.52 9.08 2.00
N THR A 129 -11.90 8.14 2.72
CA THR A 129 -11.31 6.90 2.18
C THR A 129 -11.88 5.62 2.80
N GLN A 130 -12.82 5.70 3.74
CA GLN A 130 -13.49 4.50 4.29
C GLN A 130 -14.59 4.01 3.37
N TRP A 131 -14.63 2.70 3.10
CA TRP A 131 -15.65 2.07 2.26
C TRP A 131 -16.98 1.89 3.03
N PRO A 132 -18.16 2.09 2.41
CA PRO A 132 -19.43 1.92 3.12
C PRO A 132 -19.66 0.43 3.41
N LEU A 133 -19.84 0.06 4.69
CA LEU A 133 -19.90 -1.34 5.13
C LEU A 133 -20.97 -2.16 4.39
N ARG A 134 -22.12 -1.57 4.09
CA ARG A 134 -23.21 -2.21 3.35
C ARG A 134 -22.84 -2.71 1.94
N HIS A 135 -21.76 -2.19 1.35
CA HIS A 135 -21.26 -2.57 0.03
C HIS A 135 -20.00 -3.44 0.12
N LEU A 136 -19.59 -3.85 1.33
CA LEU A 136 -18.35 -4.61 1.53
C LEU A 136 -18.45 -6.02 0.94
N GLU A 137 -19.56 -6.71 1.18
CA GLU A 137 -19.76 -8.10 0.74
C GLU A 137 -19.66 -8.22 -0.79
N GLU A 138 -20.42 -7.40 -1.52
CA GLU A 138 -20.39 -7.34 -2.99
C GLU A 138 -18.98 -7.13 -3.54
N LEU A 139 -18.23 -6.18 -2.95
CA LEU A 139 -16.85 -5.92 -3.35
C LEU A 139 -15.93 -7.11 -3.05
N LEU A 140 -16.06 -7.75 -1.89
CA LEU A 140 -15.23 -8.91 -1.52
C LEU A 140 -15.50 -10.12 -2.42
N GLU A 141 -16.75 -10.36 -2.81
CA GLU A 141 -17.11 -11.43 -3.75
C GLU A 141 -16.39 -11.25 -5.10
N GLU A 142 -16.40 -10.03 -5.63
CA GLU A 142 -15.69 -9.67 -6.87
C GLU A 142 -14.17 -9.90 -6.71
N LEU A 143 -13.58 -9.40 -5.63
CA LEU A 143 -12.14 -9.54 -5.38
C LEU A 143 -11.72 -11.01 -5.21
N ILE A 144 -12.53 -11.84 -4.55
CA ILE A 144 -12.28 -13.28 -4.44
C ILE A 144 -12.35 -13.94 -5.82
N ALA A 145 -13.31 -13.55 -6.67
CA ALA A 145 -13.41 -14.08 -8.03
C ALA A 145 -12.15 -13.75 -8.86
N ILE A 146 -11.65 -12.53 -8.79
CA ILE A 146 -10.41 -12.11 -9.45
C ILE A 146 -9.20 -12.89 -8.89
N ALA A 147 -9.09 -12.98 -7.56
CA ALA A 147 -7.99 -13.69 -6.90
C ALA A 147 -7.88 -15.15 -7.33
N ARG A 148 -9.02 -15.84 -7.56
CA ARG A 148 -9.06 -17.23 -7.98
C ARG A 148 -8.53 -17.47 -9.38
N VAL A 149 -8.70 -16.51 -10.29
CA VAL A 149 -8.29 -16.63 -11.71
C VAL A 149 -6.97 -15.93 -12.02
N SER A 150 -6.56 -15.00 -11.15
CA SER A 150 -5.32 -14.24 -11.31
C SER A 150 -4.11 -15.16 -11.43
N LYS A 151 -3.21 -14.79 -12.34
CA LYS A 151 -1.88 -15.38 -12.52
C LYS A 151 -0.79 -14.38 -12.12
N GLY A 152 -1.10 -13.35 -11.33
CA GLY A 152 -0.17 -12.27 -11.00
C GLY A 152 1.13 -12.73 -10.35
N LYS A 153 1.08 -13.83 -9.57
CA LYS A 153 2.29 -14.45 -8.99
C LYS A 153 3.08 -15.35 -9.94
N LYS A 154 2.56 -15.63 -11.15
CA LYS A 154 3.23 -16.52 -12.11
C LYS A 154 4.35 -15.75 -12.81
N GLN A 155 5.59 -16.18 -12.57
CA GLN A 155 6.72 -15.70 -13.34
C GLN A 155 6.74 -16.35 -14.73
N TYR A 156 7.12 -15.56 -15.73
CA TYR A 156 7.31 -16.01 -17.10
C TYR A 156 8.80 -16.10 -17.39
N GLU A 157 9.23 -17.23 -17.94
CA GLU A 157 10.54 -17.32 -18.59
C GLU A 157 10.41 -16.66 -19.95
N ILE A 158 11.03 -15.50 -20.09
CA ILE A 158 10.96 -14.70 -21.31
C ILE A 158 12.16 -15.06 -22.18
N ASP A 159 11.89 -15.70 -23.31
CA ASP A 159 12.90 -15.86 -24.36
C ASP A 159 13.03 -14.56 -25.14
N LEU A 160 14.21 -13.95 -25.06
CA LEU A 160 14.54 -12.71 -25.76
C LEU A 160 15.20 -12.97 -27.13
N THR A 161 15.35 -14.23 -27.53
CA THR A 161 15.88 -14.60 -28.84
C THR A 161 15.00 -13.98 -29.93
N PRO A 162 15.58 -13.30 -30.93
CA PRO A 162 14.81 -12.75 -32.03
C PRO A 162 13.99 -13.85 -32.72
N PHE A 163 12.68 -13.62 -32.86
CA PHE A 163 11.80 -14.55 -33.57
C PHE A 163 12.25 -14.69 -35.03
N GLN A 164 12.57 -15.92 -35.44
CA GLN A 164 12.81 -16.26 -36.84
C GLN A 164 11.55 -16.97 -37.39
N PRO A 165 10.81 -16.35 -38.32
CA PRO A 165 9.56 -16.89 -38.87
C PRO A 165 9.77 -18.13 -39.76
#